data_AF-A0A522WIM8-F1
#
_entry.id   AF-A0A522WIM8-F1
#
_cell.length_a   1.000
_cell.length_b   1.000
_cell.length_c   1.000
_cell.angle_alpha   90.00
_cell.angle_beta   90.00
_cell.angle_gamma   90.00
#
_symmetry.space_group_name_H-M   'P 1'
#
loop_
_entity.id
_entity.type
_entity.pdbx_description
1 polymer ?
#
loop_
_entity_poly.entity_id
_entity_poly.type
_entity_poly.pdbx_seq_one_letter_code
_entity_poly.pdbx_strand_id
1 'polypeptide(L)'
;LEGRAQQTRLAVFPPGEAKEDWRIARALSDVLGKPLAYDSLKSVRERLVKASPVFAAIGAVTPAAWGAAFGADGAASGGALVSNIDNFYMTDPISRASKTMAECTAAFGGGCNHKHKKTGTHG
;
A
#
# COMPACT_ATOMS: atom_id res chain seq x y z
N LEU A 1 11.01 -6.66 -1.01
CA LEU A 1 11.19 -5.30 -0.47
C LEU A 1 12.28 -5.35 0.61
N GLU A 2 13.13 -4.33 0.72
CA GLU A 2 14.36 -4.34 1.54
C GLU A 2 14.19 -3.86 3.00
N GLY A 3 12.99 -3.42 3.41
CA GLY A 3 12.70 -3.02 4.80
C GLY A 3 13.07 -1.58 5.17
N ARG A 4 13.55 -0.76 4.23
CA ARG A 4 13.87 0.66 4.45
C ARG A 4 12.62 1.47 4.78
N ALA A 5 12.58 2.12 5.95
CA ALA A 5 11.51 3.06 6.28
C ALA A 5 11.67 4.35 5.46
N GLN A 6 10.60 4.80 4.80
CA GLN A 6 10.57 6.06 4.05
C GLN A 6 9.49 6.97 4.62
N GLN A 7 9.68 8.28 4.46
CA GLN A 7 8.71 9.28 4.91
C GLN A 7 8.28 10.16 3.74
N THR A 8 6.97 10.23 3.52
CA THR A 8 6.37 11.14 2.54
C THR A 8 6.35 12.58 3.05
N ARG A 9 6.21 13.53 2.12
CA ARG A 9 6.02 14.96 2.43
C ARG A 9 4.69 15.39 1.85
N LEU A 10 3.99 16.27 2.57
CA LEU A 10 2.73 16.83 2.09
C LEU A 10 2.99 17.62 0.80
N ALA A 11 2.34 17.20 -0.28
CA ALA A 11 2.42 17.86 -1.59
C ALA A 11 1.21 18.77 -1.85
N VAL A 12 0.01 18.27 -1.50
CA VAL A 12 -1.27 18.98 -1.63
C VAL A 12 -2.12 18.75 -0.40
N PHE A 13 -3.04 19.67 -0.10
CA PHE A 13 -4.02 19.46 0.95
C PHE A 13 -5.10 18.47 0.50
N PRO A 14 -5.67 17.68 1.43
CA PRO A 14 -6.80 16.80 1.11
C PRO A 14 -8.00 17.60 0.54
N PRO A 15 -8.75 17.04 -0.42
CA PRO A 15 -9.90 17.71 -1.01
C PRO A 15 -11.08 17.80 -0.03
N GLY A 16 -11.81 18.91 -0.09
CA GLY A 16 -13.03 19.12 0.71
C GLY A 16 -12.76 19.05 2.22
N GLU A 17 -13.51 18.19 2.91
CA GLU A 17 -13.42 18.01 4.37
C GLU A 17 -12.52 16.85 4.79
N ALA A 18 -11.83 16.20 3.84
CA ALA A 18 -10.94 15.08 4.15
C ALA A 18 -9.85 15.48 5.16
N LYS A 19 -9.48 14.54 6.03
CA LYS A 19 -8.50 14.72 7.11
C LYS A 19 -7.39 13.67 7.01
N GLU A 20 -6.28 13.91 7.70
CA GLU A 20 -5.21 12.92 7.83
C GLU A 20 -5.71 11.66 8.56
N ASP A 21 -5.38 10.48 8.05
CA ASP A 21 -5.90 9.19 8.55
C ASP A 21 -5.72 8.99 10.07
N TRP A 22 -4.55 9.33 10.60
CA TRP A 22 -4.27 9.19 12.03
C TRP A 22 -5.16 10.10 12.89
N ARG A 23 -5.55 11.28 12.38
CA ARG A 23 -6.46 12.19 13.09
C ARG A 23 -7.87 11.61 13.12
N ILE A 24 -8.31 10.96 12.04
CA ILE A 24 -9.60 10.29 11.96
C ILE A 24 -9.65 9.16 12.99
N ALA A 25 -8.63 8.29 13.03
CA ALA A 25 -8.55 7.20 14.01
C ALA A 25 -8.47 7.73 15.46
N ARG A 26 -7.71 8.81 15.69
CA ARG A 26 -7.61 9.48 16.99
C ARG A 26 -8.95 10.05 17.46
N ALA A 27 -9.68 10.76 16.60
CA ALA A 27 -10.99 11.31 16.92
C ALA A 27 -12.03 10.21 17.18
N LEU A 28 -12.03 9.15 16.36
CA LEU A 28 -12.90 7.99 16.57
C LEU A 28 -12.65 7.33 17.93
N SER A 29 -11.39 7.27 18.38
CA SER A 29 -11.05 6.68 19.68
C SER A 29 -11.66 7.43 20.87
N ASP A 30 -11.82 8.76 20.78
CA ASP A 30 -12.52 9.56 21.79
C ASP A 30 -14.01 9.22 21.82
N VAL A 31 -14.64 9.16 20.64
CA VAL A 31 -16.07 8.83 20.50
C VAL A 31 -16.38 7.44 21.06
N LEU A 32 -15.45 6.51 20.94
CA LEU A 32 -15.58 5.14 21.46
C LEU A 32 -15.21 5.01 22.96
N GLY A 33 -14.85 6.10 23.64
CA GLY A 33 -14.46 6.10 25.04
C GLY A 33 -13.11 5.39 25.32
N LYS A 34 -12.26 5.24 24.29
CA LYS A 34 -10.94 4.59 24.38
C LYS A 34 -9.86 5.50 23.78
N PRO A 35 -9.62 6.69 24.36
CA PRO A 35 -8.79 7.71 23.76
C PRO A 35 -7.35 7.23 23.57
N LEU A 36 -6.83 7.41 22.36
CA LEU A 36 -5.42 7.16 22.06
C LEU A 36 -4.54 8.28 22.67
N ALA A 37 -3.45 7.92 23.33
CA ALA A 37 -2.58 8.86 24.06
C ALA A 37 -1.61 9.63 23.16
N TYR A 38 -2.10 10.23 22.07
CA TYR A 38 -1.30 11.07 21.17
C TYR A 38 -2.17 12.09 20.44
N ASP A 39 -1.74 13.36 20.43
CA ASP A 39 -2.51 14.45 19.82
C ASP A 39 -1.73 15.19 18.71
N SER A 40 -0.51 14.72 18.40
CA SER A 40 0.33 15.26 17.33
C SER A 40 0.96 14.17 16.47
N LEU A 41 1.27 14.50 15.22
CA LEU A 41 1.99 13.60 14.32
C LEU A 41 3.36 13.19 14.89
N LYS A 42 4.02 14.08 15.65
CA LYS A 42 5.27 13.77 16.35
C LYS A 42 5.07 12.66 17.37
N SER A 43 4.05 12.76 18.23
CA SER A 43 3.73 11.72 19.22
C SER A 43 3.33 10.38 18.59
N VAL A 44 2.64 10.40 17.45
CA VAL A 44 2.35 9.17 16.68
C VAL A 44 3.64 8.50 16.21
N ARG A 45 4.59 9.27 15.68
CA ARG A 45 5.89 8.75 15.24
C ARG A 45 6.73 8.22 16.41
N GLU A 46 6.72 8.89 17.56
CA GLU A 46 7.36 8.38 18.77
C GLU A 46 6.75 7.05 19.22
N ARG A 47 5.40 6.92 19.15
CA ARG A 47 4.73 5.65 19.44
C ARG A 47 5.08 4.55 18.45
N LEU A 48 5.29 4.90 17.18
CA LEU A 48 5.70 4.00 16.12
C LEU A 48 7.14 3.49 16.34
N VAL A 49 8.07 4.38 16.72
CA VAL A 49 9.44 4.02 17.11
C VAL A 49 9.45 3.10 18.33
N LYS A 50 8.59 3.39 19.34
CA LYS A 50 8.42 2.50 20.50
C LYS A 50 7.86 1.12 20.12
N ALA A 51 7.06 1.03 19.05
CA ALA A 51 6.52 -0.24 18.57
C ALA A 51 7.56 -1.04 17.76
N SER A 52 8.38 -0.35 16.95
CA SER A 52 9.49 -0.97 16.22
C SER A 52 10.61 0.05 15.97
N PRO A 53 11.86 -0.27 16.34
CA PRO A 53 13.00 0.65 16.19
C PRO A 53 13.35 0.93 14.72
N VAL A 54 12.90 0.11 13.76
CA VAL A 54 13.13 0.32 12.31
C VAL A 54 12.59 1.69 11.87
N PHE A 55 11.52 2.18 12.50
CA PHE A 55 10.93 3.48 12.15
C PHE A 55 11.74 4.68 12.64
N ALA A 56 12.78 4.49 13.45
CA ALA A 56 13.71 5.57 13.83
C ALA A 56 14.75 5.84 12.73
N ALA A 57 15.06 4.84 11.89
CA ALA A 57 16.12 4.89 10.90
C ALA A 57 15.59 5.18 9.49
N ILE A 58 14.97 6.35 9.30
CA ILE A 58 14.39 6.75 8.02
C ILE A 58 15.48 6.80 6.93
N GLY A 59 15.24 6.13 5.81
CA GLY A 59 16.17 6.08 4.68
C GLY A 59 17.30 5.07 4.83
N ALA A 60 17.41 4.35 5.94
CA ALA A 60 18.43 3.32 6.16
C ALA A 60 17.81 1.92 6.14
N VAL A 61 18.58 0.93 5.68
CA VAL A 61 18.22 -0.49 5.82
C VAL A 61 18.84 -0.99 7.11
N THR A 62 18.01 -1.57 7.97
CA THR A 62 18.46 -2.28 9.17
C THR A 62 18.38 -3.78 8.89
N PRO A 63 19.50 -4.51 8.88
CA PRO A 63 19.48 -5.97 8.72
C PRO A 63 18.61 -6.62 9.79
N ALA A 64 17.70 -7.50 9.38
CA ALA A 64 16.93 -8.31 10.31
C ALA A 64 17.83 -9.45 10.84
N ALA A 65 17.85 -9.66 12.16
CA ALA A 65 18.43 -10.86 12.73
C ALA A 65 17.46 -12.02 12.51
N TRP A 66 17.82 -12.97 11.66
CA TRP A 66 17.09 -14.23 11.52
C TRP A 66 17.46 -15.07 12.76
N GLY A 67 16.53 -15.18 13.71
CA GLY A 67 16.72 -16.02 14.89
C GLY A 67 16.87 -17.49 14.51
N ALA A 68 17.46 -18.30 15.40
CA ALA A 68 17.69 -19.73 15.16
C ALA A 68 16.39 -20.53 14.91
N ALA A 69 15.24 -20.02 15.38
CA ALA A 69 13.92 -20.58 15.14
C ALA A 69 13.12 -19.63 14.23
N PHE A 70 13.28 -19.75 12.92
CA PHE A 70 12.47 -19.06 11.92
C PHE A 70 11.80 -20.07 10.98
N GLY A 71 10.48 -20.00 10.88
CA GLY A 71 9.68 -20.93 10.07
C GLY A 71 9.45 -22.28 10.74
N ALA A 72 8.52 -23.05 10.19
CA ALA A 72 8.24 -24.43 10.54
C ALA A 72 7.89 -25.21 9.27
N ASP A 73 8.12 -26.51 9.26
CA ASP A 73 7.75 -27.35 8.14
C ASP A 73 6.22 -27.40 7.99
N GLY A 74 5.75 -27.42 6.74
CA GLY A 74 4.34 -27.50 6.40
C GLY A 74 4.15 -28.34 5.14
N ALA A 75 2.99 -28.99 5.01
CA ALA A 75 2.67 -29.77 3.83
C ALA A 75 2.43 -28.86 2.62
N ALA A 76 3.13 -29.11 1.52
CA ALA A 76 2.88 -28.41 0.27
C ALA A 76 1.58 -28.92 -0.38
N SER A 77 0.71 -28.00 -0.79
CA SER A 77 -0.42 -28.35 -1.66
C SER A 77 0.05 -28.59 -3.09
N GLY A 78 -0.58 -29.53 -3.82
CA GLY A 78 -0.29 -29.79 -5.23
C GLY A 78 -0.83 -28.74 -6.23
N GLY A 79 -1.26 -27.57 -5.76
CA GLY A 79 -1.76 -26.50 -6.61
C GLY A 79 -0.65 -25.80 -7.38
N ALA A 80 -0.95 -25.36 -8.62
CA ALA A 80 -0.03 -24.53 -9.38
C ALA A 80 0.11 -23.15 -8.72
N LEU A 81 1.34 -22.61 -8.73
CA LEU A 81 1.57 -21.22 -8.34
C LEU A 81 0.95 -20.31 -9.40
N VAL A 82 0.10 -19.39 -8.96
CA VAL A 82 -0.55 -18.39 -9.81
C VAL A 82 -0.11 -16.99 -9.37
N SER A 83 -0.11 -16.05 -10.32
CA SER A 83 0.08 -14.63 -9.99
C SER A 83 -1.05 -14.16 -9.08
N ASN A 84 -0.73 -13.46 -8.01
CA ASN A 84 -1.72 -12.79 -7.16
C ASN A 84 -2.12 -11.41 -7.72
N ILE A 85 -1.52 -10.99 -8.83
CA ILE A 85 -1.81 -9.75 -9.53
C ILE A 85 -2.35 -10.14 -10.91
N ASP A 86 -3.67 -9.99 -11.08
CA ASP A 86 -4.36 -10.25 -12.34
C ASP A 86 -4.16 -9.11 -13.34
N ASN A 87 -4.24 -7.86 -12.84
CA ASN A 87 -4.03 -6.66 -13.63
C ASN A 87 -3.02 -5.75 -12.94
N PHE A 88 -1.82 -5.70 -13.51
CA PHE A 88 -0.75 -4.82 -13.05
C PHE A 88 -1.15 -3.34 -12.99
N TYR A 89 -2.04 -2.89 -13.89
CA TYR A 89 -2.48 -1.50 -13.98
C TYR A 89 -3.62 -1.15 -13.00
N MET A 90 -4.19 -2.11 -12.26
CA MET A 90 -5.36 -1.89 -11.38
C MET A 90 -5.23 -2.55 -10.00
N THR A 91 -4.07 -2.39 -9.36
CA THR A 91 -3.76 -3.07 -8.10
C THR A 91 -4.35 -2.40 -6.85
N ASP A 92 -4.58 -1.08 -6.88
CA ASP A 92 -5.04 -0.29 -5.73
C ASP A 92 -6.21 0.67 -6.07
N PRO A 93 -6.84 1.34 -5.08
CA PRO A 93 -7.94 2.27 -5.37
C PRO A 93 -7.56 3.46 -6.25
N ILE A 94 -6.30 3.93 -6.18
CA ILE A 94 -5.83 5.09 -6.93
C ILE A 94 -5.71 4.74 -8.43
N SER A 95 -5.05 3.62 -8.72
CA SER A 95 -4.90 3.08 -10.08
C SER A 95 -6.25 2.70 -10.69
N ARG A 96 -7.18 2.12 -9.92
CA ARG A 96 -8.55 1.82 -10.39
C ARG A 96 -9.37 3.06 -10.71
N ALA A 97 -9.15 4.18 -10.02
CA ALA A 97 -9.80 5.45 -10.33
C ALA A 97 -9.15 6.21 -11.49
N SER A 98 -7.98 5.76 -11.98
CA SER A 98 -7.22 6.46 -13.02
C SER A 98 -7.70 6.11 -14.42
N LYS A 99 -8.10 7.15 -15.18
CA LYS A 99 -8.43 7.01 -16.61
C LYS A 99 -7.25 6.48 -17.42
N THR A 100 -6.04 6.96 -17.16
CA THR A 100 -4.83 6.53 -17.88
C THR A 100 -4.54 5.05 -17.65
N MET A 101 -4.70 4.56 -16.42
CA MET A 101 -4.48 3.13 -16.13
C MET A 101 -5.57 2.25 -16.75
N ALA A 102 -6.80 2.75 -16.87
CA ALA A 102 -7.86 2.09 -17.63
C ALA A 102 -7.50 1.97 -19.12
N GLU A 103 -6.96 3.03 -19.73
CA GLU A 103 -6.45 3.00 -21.11
C GLU A 103 -5.29 2.01 -21.27
N CYS A 104 -4.35 1.96 -20.31
CA CYS A 104 -3.27 0.98 -20.30
C CYS A 104 -3.81 -0.46 -20.20
N THR A 105 -4.83 -0.70 -19.37
CA THR A 105 -5.49 -2.00 -19.28
C THR A 105 -6.15 -2.38 -20.61
N ALA A 106 -6.82 -1.44 -21.30
CA ALA A 106 -7.44 -1.73 -22.59
C ALA A 106 -6.42 -1.99 -23.71
N ALA A 107 -5.25 -1.35 -23.64
CA ALA A 107 -4.18 -1.53 -24.62
C ALA A 107 -3.33 -2.80 -24.36
N PHE A 108 -3.10 -3.15 -23.09
CA PHE A 108 -2.09 -4.15 -22.69
C PHE A 108 -2.60 -5.23 -21.71
N GLY A 109 -3.74 -5.02 -21.05
CA GLY A 109 -4.28 -5.88 -19.99
C GLY A 109 -4.93 -7.19 -20.45
N GLY A 110 -4.70 -7.59 -21.71
CA GLY A 110 -5.27 -8.78 -22.32
C GLY A 110 -4.20 -9.77 -22.76
N GLY A 111 -3.73 -10.60 -21.85
CA GLY A 111 -3.29 -11.94 -22.23
C GLY A 111 -4.51 -12.76 -22.62
N CYS A 112 -4.71 -12.94 -23.94
CA CYS A 112 -5.73 -13.75 -24.62
C CYS A 112 -7.18 -13.20 -24.68
N ASN A 113 -7.64 -12.94 -25.91
CA ASN A 113 -9.03 -12.75 -26.37
C ASN A 113 -9.67 -11.34 -26.42
N HIS A 114 -8.90 -10.28 -26.68
CA HIS A 114 -9.48 -9.14 -27.40
C HIS A 114 -9.53 -9.40 -28.91
N LYS A 115 -10.58 -10.09 -29.37
CA LYS A 115 -11.06 -9.93 -30.75
C LYS A 115 -11.70 -8.55 -30.89
N HIS A 116 -10.91 -7.48 -30.78
CA HIS A 116 -11.29 -6.21 -31.36
C HIS A 116 -10.26 -5.86 -32.43
N LYS A 117 -10.62 -6.20 -33.67
CA LYS A 117 -10.05 -5.57 -34.85
C LYS A 117 -10.21 -4.06 -34.66
N LYS A 118 -9.12 -3.36 -34.34
CA LYS A 118 -9.04 -1.91 -34.57
C LYS A 118 -8.80 -1.72 -36.06
N THR A 119 -9.88 -1.77 -36.84
CA THR A 119 -9.88 -1.29 -38.22
C THR A 119 -10.27 0.17 -38.19
N GLY A 120 -9.35 1.05 -38.57
CA GLY A 120 -9.64 2.47 -38.75
C GLY A 120 -8.39 3.33 -38.62
N THR A 121 -7.57 3.34 -39.67
CA THR A 121 -7.04 4.61 -40.19
C THR A 121 -8.19 5.58 -40.47
N HIS A 122 -7.86 6.88 -40.59
CA HIS A 122 -8.73 8.08 -40.73
C HIS A 122 -8.94 8.77 -39.36
N GLY A 123 -8.54 10.03 -39.15
CA GLY A 123 -8.66 11.19 -40.04
C GLY A 123 -9.58 12.16 -39.33
#